data_AF-A0A1B6CH41-F1
#
_entry.id   AF-A0A1B6CH41-F1
#
_cell.length_a   1.000
_cell.length_b   1.000
_cell.length_c   1.000
_cell.angle_alpha   90.00
_cell.angle_beta   90.00
_cell.angle_gamma   90.00
#
_symmetry.space_group_name_H-M   'P 1'
#
loop_
_entity.id
_entity.type
_entity.pdbx_description
1 polymer ?
#
loop_
_entity_poly.entity_id
_entity_poly.type
_entity_poly.pdbx_seq_one_letter_code
_entity_poly.pdbx_strand_id
1 'polypeptide(L)'
;KPNKKAIEKLISLGFTEHQAKYALLIKKNNINEAKEWLIVNAAEPQENKLDVIFQPLSEDGNKDNPVLIITNLLDYLKSYRQKYFEPEQNILKNMIEMGFPAEECIDALREAGNNGLTVFEWLFGDEQIRIKYNIDMGLDVEGPIYNALFKNSTIQLGLHNPKLLFALLEFLVNSSYESVWLNDPDTRPVFIKIFKIYYNEKHNMLVNNH
;
A
#
# COMPACT_ATOMS: atom_id res chain seq x y z
N LYS A 1 -21.57 -5.55 6.94
CA LYS A 1 -22.60 -4.57 7.38
C LYS A 1 -22.81 -4.73 8.88
N PRO A 2 -22.73 -3.65 9.68
CA PRO A 2 -22.87 -3.75 11.13
C PRO A 2 -24.32 -4.04 11.56
N ASN A 3 -24.49 -4.83 12.62
CA ASN A 3 -25.80 -5.30 13.08
C ASN A 3 -26.59 -4.17 13.76
N LYS A 4 -27.80 -3.86 13.28
CA LYS A 4 -28.65 -2.77 13.80
C LYS A 4 -28.92 -2.90 15.32
N LYS A 5 -29.14 -4.13 15.81
CA LYS A 5 -29.35 -4.39 17.25
C LYS A 5 -28.10 -4.13 18.10
N ALA A 6 -26.91 -4.30 17.52
CA ALA A 6 -25.64 -4.03 18.19
C ALA A 6 -25.37 -2.52 18.26
N ILE A 7 -25.73 -1.79 17.20
CA ILE A 7 -25.63 -0.33 17.13
C ILE A 7 -26.56 0.32 18.17
N GLU A 8 -27.83 -0.08 18.24
CA GLU A 8 -28.79 0.44 19.22
C GLU A 8 -28.32 0.23 20.67
N LYS A 9 -27.70 -0.93 20.97
CA LYS A 9 -27.14 -1.21 22.30
C LYS A 9 -25.97 -0.28 22.64
N LEU A 10 -25.07 -0.01 21.70
CA LEU A 10 -23.95 0.91 21.93
C LEU A 10 -24.44 2.36 22.05
N ILE A 11 -25.48 2.74 21.31
CA ILE A 11 -26.14 4.06 21.46
C ILE A 11 -26.80 4.19 22.84
N SER A 12 -27.48 3.13 23.31
CA SER A 12 -28.09 3.13 24.64
C SER A 12 -27.09 3.27 25.79
N LEU A 13 -25.82 2.97 25.54
CA LEU A 13 -24.72 3.10 26.50
C LEU A 13 -24.09 4.51 26.49
N GLY A 14 -24.57 5.42 25.65
CA GLY A 14 -24.09 6.81 25.57
C GLY A 14 -23.05 7.08 24.50
N PHE A 15 -22.75 6.10 23.62
CA PHE A 15 -21.85 6.30 22.48
C PHE A 15 -22.61 6.82 21.26
N THR A 16 -21.96 7.59 20.38
CA THR A 16 -22.61 8.08 19.16
C THR A 16 -22.84 6.94 18.16
N GLU A 17 -23.84 7.07 17.28
CA GLU A 17 -24.13 6.06 16.25
C GLU A 17 -22.90 5.79 15.35
N HIS A 18 -22.08 6.81 15.11
CA HIS A 18 -20.86 6.71 14.31
C HIS A 18 -19.77 5.91 15.03
N GLN A 19 -19.53 6.17 16.31
CA GLN A 19 -18.61 5.40 17.16
C GLN A 19 -19.03 3.94 17.24
N ALA A 20 -20.33 3.68 17.44
CA ALA A 20 -20.89 2.34 17.49
C ALA A 20 -20.66 1.56 16.19
N LYS A 21 -20.92 2.19 15.02
CA LYS A 21 -20.65 1.58 13.71
C LYS A 21 -19.18 1.27 13.52
N TYR A 22 -18.28 2.16 13.92
CA TYR A 22 -16.83 1.97 13.76
C TYR A 22 -16.29 0.80 14.57
N ALA A 23 -16.60 0.80 15.87
CA ALA A 23 -16.13 -0.24 16.77
C ALA A 23 -16.68 -1.63 16.37
N LEU A 24 -17.94 -1.70 15.92
CA LEU A 24 -18.52 -2.93 15.40
C LEU A 24 -17.91 -3.38 14.07
N LEU A 25 -17.40 -2.47 13.25
CA LEU A 25 -16.74 -2.81 11.99
C LEU A 25 -15.35 -3.42 12.24
N ILE A 26 -14.56 -2.80 13.13
CA ILE A 26 -13.25 -3.32 13.53
C ILE A 26 -13.37 -4.66 14.25
N LYS A 27 -14.33 -4.77 15.17
CA LYS A 27 -14.53 -5.96 16.03
C LYS A 27 -15.52 -6.97 15.46
N LYS A 28 -15.74 -6.96 14.13
CA LYS A 28 -16.54 -7.97 13.41
C LYS A 28 -17.91 -8.24 14.06
N ASN A 29 -18.64 -7.17 14.42
CA ASN A 29 -19.95 -7.19 15.10
C ASN A 29 -19.97 -7.74 16.53
N ASN A 30 -18.83 -7.90 17.21
CA ASN A 30 -18.82 -8.25 18.63
C ASN A 30 -19.07 -7.02 19.51
N ILE A 31 -20.19 -7.00 20.24
CA ILE A 31 -20.63 -5.86 21.06
C ILE A 31 -19.69 -5.62 22.24
N ASN A 32 -19.21 -6.68 22.90
CA ASN A 32 -18.40 -6.56 24.11
C ASN A 32 -17.01 -6.01 23.79
N GLU A 33 -16.36 -6.59 22.77
CA GLU A 33 -15.07 -6.09 22.28
C GLU A 33 -15.17 -4.68 21.70
N ALA A 34 -16.26 -4.37 20.98
CA ALA A 34 -16.50 -3.02 20.46
C ALA A 34 -16.63 -2.01 21.61
N LYS A 35 -17.31 -2.38 22.71
CA LYS A 35 -17.45 -1.53 23.89
C LYS A 35 -16.10 -1.30 24.59
N GLU A 36 -15.33 -2.35 24.84
CA GLU A 36 -14.01 -2.22 25.46
C GLU A 36 -13.07 -1.36 24.62
N TRP A 37 -13.09 -1.56 23.30
CA TRP A 37 -12.32 -0.75 22.35
C TRP A 37 -12.75 0.72 22.36
N LEU A 38 -14.07 1.00 22.46
CA LEU A 38 -14.57 2.37 22.56
C LEU A 38 -14.17 3.06 23.85
N ILE A 39 -14.13 2.36 24.98
CA ILE A 39 -13.71 2.92 26.28
C ILE A 39 -12.24 3.32 26.23
N VAL A 40 -11.38 2.50 25.62
CA VAL A 40 -9.94 2.76 25.50
C VAL A 40 -9.65 3.91 24.53
N ASN A 41 -10.38 3.99 23.42
CA ASN A 41 -10.14 4.96 22.35
C ASN A 41 -11.11 6.17 22.35
N ALA A 42 -11.87 6.38 23.43
CA ALA A 42 -12.88 7.44 23.54
C ALA A 42 -12.34 8.87 23.47
N ALA A 43 -11.03 9.06 23.69
CA ALA A 43 -10.39 10.37 23.79
C ALA A 43 -9.81 10.90 22.46
N GLU A 44 -9.71 10.06 21.42
CA GLU A 44 -9.31 10.55 20.10
C GLU A 44 -10.54 11.13 19.36
N PRO A 45 -10.48 12.36 18.80
CA PRO A 45 -11.48 12.84 17.86
C PRO A 45 -11.45 11.96 16.61
N GLN A 46 -12.30 10.93 16.61
CA GLN A 46 -12.37 9.93 15.54
C GLN A 46 -13.12 10.42 14.30
N GLU A 47 -13.54 11.70 14.29
CA GLU A 47 -14.25 12.36 13.18
C GLU A 47 -13.48 12.27 11.85
N ASN A 48 -12.15 12.11 11.87
CA ASN A 48 -11.34 12.12 10.65
C ASN A 48 -10.82 10.76 10.16
N LYS A 49 -11.00 9.65 10.89
CA LYS A 49 -10.40 8.35 10.48
C LYS A 49 -11.26 7.52 9.54
N LEU A 50 -12.58 7.73 9.53
CA LEU A 50 -13.52 6.99 8.66
C LEU A 50 -14.03 7.82 7.49
N ASP A 51 -14.17 9.12 7.67
CA ASP A 51 -14.57 10.01 6.59
C ASP A 51 -13.54 9.99 5.46
N VAL A 52 -12.24 9.83 5.75
CA VAL A 52 -11.21 9.67 4.71
C VAL A 52 -11.28 8.30 4.00
N ILE A 53 -11.79 7.25 4.65
CA ILE A 53 -11.86 5.89 4.07
C ILE A 53 -13.07 5.74 3.14
N PHE A 54 -14.13 6.54 3.33
CA PHE A 54 -15.39 6.42 2.61
C PHE A 54 -15.98 7.73 2.08
N GLN A 55 -15.29 8.88 2.19
CA GLN A 55 -15.64 10.05 1.40
C GLN A 55 -15.08 9.85 -0.02
N PRO A 56 -15.93 9.64 -1.03
CA PRO A 56 -15.52 10.00 -2.38
C PRO A 56 -15.21 11.50 -2.36
N LEU A 57 -13.99 11.89 -2.72
CA LEU A 57 -13.61 13.29 -2.99
C LEU A 57 -14.29 13.82 -4.28
N SER A 58 -15.54 13.43 -4.51
CA SER A 58 -16.33 13.81 -5.67
C SER A 58 -17.79 13.83 -5.23
N GLU A 59 -18.29 15.01 -4.89
CA GLU A 59 -19.73 15.25 -4.76
C GLU A 59 -20.46 15.14 -6.12
N ASP A 60 -19.73 14.87 -7.20
CA ASP A 60 -20.27 14.72 -8.55
C ASP A 60 -20.39 13.24 -8.95
N GLY A 61 -21.59 12.69 -8.78
CA GLY A 61 -22.26 11.93 -9.83
C GLY A 61 -21.61 10.66 -10.42
N ASN A 62 -20.77 9.88 -9.74
CA ASN A 62 -20.55 8.48 -10.16
C ASN A 62 -19.98 7.56 -9.04
N LYS A 63 -20.84 7.17 -8.09
CA LYS A 63 -20.46 6.35 -6.93
C LYS A 63 -20.10 4.89 -7.25
N ASP A 64 -20.29 4.48 -8.51
CA ASP A 64 -20.17 3.08 -8.94
C ASP A 64 -19.00 2.83 -9.91
N ASN A 65 -18.12 3.81 -10.18
CA ASN A 65 -16.96 3.58 -11.03
C ASN A 65 -15.84 2.86 -10.24
N PRO A 66 -15.56 1.56 -10.51
CA PRO A 66 -14.56 0.80 -9.78
C PRO A 66 -13.14 1.39 -9.94
N VAL A 67 -12.87 2.12 -11.03
CA VAL A 67 -11.57 2.77 -11.27
C VAL A 67 -11.33 3.88 -10.25
N LEU A 68 -12.34 4.71 -9.97
CA LEU A 68 -12.26 5.81 -8.99
C LEU A 68 -12.06 5.29 -7.56
N ILE A 69 -12.67 4.16 -7.23
CA ILE A 69 -12.49 3.51 -5.94
C ILE A 69 -11.05 3.01 -5.79
N ILE A 70 -10.50 2.39 -6.83
CA ILE A 70 -9.12 1.88 -6.84
C ILE A 70 -8.11 3.04 -6.77
N THR A 71 -8.31 4.12 -7.53
CA THR A 71 -7.39 5.29 -7.47
C THR A 71 -7.40 5.93 -6.09
N ASN A 72 -8.57 6.11 -5.48
CA ASN A 72 -8.66 6.66 -4.12
C ASN A 72 -8.01 5.74 -3.09
N LEU A 73 -8.15 4.42 -3.24
CA LEU A 73 -7.49 3.44 -2.38
C LEU A 73 -5.98 3.48 -2.53
N LEU A 74 -5.46 3.63 -3.76
CA LEU A 74 -4.04 3.81 -4.01
C LEU A 74 -3.52 5.10 -3.37
N ASP A 75 -4.22 6.21 -3.52
CA ASP A 75 -3.82 7.50 -2.92
C ASP A 75 -3.85 7.46 -1.39
N TYR A 76 -4.80 6.73 -0.81
CA TYR A 76 -4.82 6.45 0.62
C TYR A 76 -3.61 5.62 1.05
N LEU A 77 -3.28 4.55 0.32
CA LEU A 77 -2.13 3.70 0.66
C LEU A 77 -0.80 4.45 0.53
N LYS A 78 -0.67 5.33 -0.47
CA LYS A 78 0.49 6.22 -0.61
C LYS A 78 0.63 7.11 0.62
N SER A 79 -0.46 7.77 1.01
CA SER A 79 -0.51 8.64 2.19
C SER A 79 -0.23 7.88 3.49
N TYR A 80 -0.74 6.65 3.61
CA TYR A 80 -0.49 5.77 4.75
C TYR A 80 0.99 5.36 4.83
N ARG A 81 1.58 4.94 3.70
CA ARG A 81 2.99 4.56 3.61
C ARG A 81 3.91 5.73 3.98
N GLN A 82 3.61 6.93 3.51
CA GLN A 82 4.37 8.13 3.86
C GLN A 82 4.24 8.50 5.35
N LYS A 83 3.04 8.35 5.93
CA LYS A 83 2.75 8.76 7.32
C LYS A 83 3.31 7.80 8.37
N TYR A 84 3.30 6.50 8.09
CA TYR A 84 3.76 5.45 9.01
C TYR A 84 5.10 4.84 8.57
N PHE A 85 5.90 5.58 7.80
CA PHE A 85 7.20 5.12 7.34
C PHE A 85 8.18 4.93 8.51
N GLU A 86 8.67 3.71 8.69
CA GLU A 86 9.73 3.39 9.64
C GLU A 86 11.05 3.18 8.89
N PRO A 87 12.04 4.09 9.03
CA PRO A 87 13.33 3.95 8.36
C PRO A 87 14.12 2.78 8.96
N GLU A 88 14.72 1.96 8.10
CA GLU A 88 15.58 0.87 8.56
C GLU A 88 16.83 1.44 9.25
N GLN A 89 16.95 1.19 10.56
CA GLN A 89 17.98 1.80 11.40
C GLN A 89 19.40 1.43 10.98
N ASN A 90 19.62 0.23 10.46
CA ASN A 90 20.93 -0.22 10.00
C ASN A 90 21.40 0.60 8.79
N ILE A 91 20.52 0.81 7.81
CA ILE A 91 20.83 1.59 6.61
C ILE A 91 20.99 3.07 6.99
N LEU A 92 20.08 3.60 7.82
CA LEU A 92 20.16 4.98 8.32
C LEU A 92 21.49 5.26 9.02
N LYS A 93 21.91 4.36 9.92
CA LYS A 93 23.19 4.48 10.61
C LYS A 93 24.37 4.46 9.65
N ASN A 94 24.38 3.52 8.70
CA ASN A 94 25.45 3.43 7.70
C ASN A 94 25.54 4.70 6.84
N MET A 95 24.42 5.32 6.47
CA MET A 95 24.41 6.55 5.68
C MET A 95 24.90 7.76 6.48
N ILE A 96 24.49 7.88 7.75
CA ILE A 96 24.98 8.93 8.64
C ILE A 96 26.49 8.78 8.86
N GLU A 97 26.99 7.55 9.03
CA GLU A 97 28.42 7.26 9.13
C GLU A 97 29.20 7.63 7.86
N MET A 98 28.56 7.58 6.69
CA MET A 98 29.13 8.06 5.42
C MET A 98 29.12 9.60 5.28
N GLY A 99 28.50 10.33 6.21
CA GLY A 99 28.47 11.79 6.25
C GLY A 99 27.24 12.44 5.61
N PHE A 100 26.21 11.66 5.26
CA PHE A 100 24.95 12.21 4.76
C PHE A 100 24.09 12.78 5.91
N PRO A 101 23.37 13.88 5.67
CA PRO A 101 22.48 14.44 6.68
C PRO A 101 21.29 13.51 6.94
N ALA A 102 20.88 13.39 8.20
CA ALA A 102 19.84 12.45 8.62
C ALA A 102 18.49 12.70 7.92
N GLU A 103 18.15 13.96 7.61
CA GLU A 103 16.93 14.32 6.90
C GLU A 103 16.91 13.75 5.47
N GLU A 104 17.99 13.95 4.71
CA GLU A 104 18.11 13.38 3.35
C GLU A 104 18.13 11.84 3.39
N CYS A 105 18.75 11.24 4.41
CA CYS A 105 18.74 9.78 4.57
C CYS A 105 17.33 9.23 4.78
N ILE A 106 16.50 9.92 5.57
CA ILE A 106 15.11 9.52 5.82
C ILE A 106 14.27 9.68 4.56
N ASP A 107 14.44 10.77 3.82
CA ASP A 107 13.74 11.00 2.56
C ASP A 107 14.15 9.96 1.50
N ALA A 108 15.45 9.67 1.38
CA ALA A 108 15.97 8.63 0.50
C ALA A 108 15.42 7.24 0.88
N LEU A 109 15.38 6.92 2.18
CA LEU A 109 14.78 5.67 2.68
C LEU A 109 13.29 5.58 2.37
N ARG A 110 12.57 6.71 2.48
CA ARG A 110 11.14 6.80 2.19
C ARG A 110 10.84 6.51 0.73
N GLU A 111 11.62 7.10 -0.17
CA GLU A 111 11.46 6.92 -1.62
C GLU A 111 11.95 5.54 -2.09
N ALA A 112 13.05 5.03 -1.53
CA ALA A 112 13.63 3.75 -1.91
C ALA A 112 13.00 2.53 -1.19
N GLY A 113 12.01 2.73 -0.33
CA GLY A 113 11.27 1.66 0.35
C GLY A 113 12.16 0.77 1.22
N ASN A 114 13.09 1.36 1.97
CA ASN A 114 14.09 0.65 2.79
C ASN A 114 15.04 -0.29 2.02
N ASN A 115 15.20 -0.14 0.70
CA ASN A 115 16.20 -0.91 -0.05
C ASN A 115 17.55 -0.19 -0.07
N GLY A 116 18.54 -0.71 0.67
CA GLY A 116 19.86 -0.07 0.79
C GLY A 116 20.55 0.28 -0.54
N LEU A 117 20.48 -0.60 -1.55
CA LEU A 117 21.12 -0.33 -2.86
C LEU A 117 20.43 0.84 -3.59
N THR A 118 19.10 0.85 -3.58
CA THR A 118 18.30 1.90 -4.22
C THR A 118 18.41 3.23 -3.46
N VAL A 119 18.57 3.19 -2.13
CA VAL A 119 18.82 4.38 -1.32
C VAL A 119 20.12 5.08 -1.73
N PHE A 120 21.22 4.33 -1.88
CA PHE A 120 22.48 4.90 -2.33
C PHE A 120 22.37 5.44 -3.76
N GLU A 121 21.77 4.69 -4.68
CA GLU A 121 21.56 5.19 -6.04
C GLU A 121 20.69 6.46 -6.07
N TRP A 122 19.71 6.60 -5.17
CA TRP A 122 18.91 7.81 -5.04
C TRP A 122 19.71 9.00 -4.49
N LEU A 123 20.57 8.77 -3.48
CA LEU A 123 21.43 9.79 -2.89
C LEU A 123 22.52 10.27 -3.86
N PHE A 124 23.12 9.35 -4.62
CA PHE A 124 24.17 9.65 -5.60
C PHE A 124 23.62 10.05 -6.97
N GLY A 125 22.33 9.85 -7.21
CA GLY A 125 21.71 10.02 -8.52
C GLY A 125 21.27 11.45 -8.83
N ASP A 126 21.39 11.83 -10.10
CA ASP A 126 20.81 13.07 -10.62
C ASP A 126 19.27 13.07 -10.54
N GLU A 127 18.65 14.22 -10.76
CA GLU A 127 17.19 14.42 -10.68
C GLU A 127 16.38 13.38 -11.48
N GLN A 128 16.93 12.86 -12.58
CA GLN A 128 16.33 11.79 -13.38
C GLN A 128 16.28 10.42 -12.67
N ILE A 129 17.26 10.12 -11.84
CA ILE A 129 17.31 8.89 -11.03
C ILE A 129 16.26 8.97 -9.92
N ARG A 130 16.04 10.15 -9.35
CA ARG A 130 14.99 10.40 -8.35
C ARG A 130 13.58 10.18 -8.94
N ILE A 131 13.36 10.58 -10.20
CA ILE A 131 12.08 10.35 -10.90
C ILE A 131 11.88 8.86 -11.24
N LYS A 132 12.94 8.17 -11.68
CA LYS A 132 12.90 6.75 -12.05
C LYS A 132 12.57 5.81 -10.88
N TYR A 133 13.04 6.15 -9.68
CA TYR A 133 12.80 5.35 -8.48
C TYR A 133 11.56 5.77 -7.69
N ASN A 134 10.81 6.76 -8.17
CA ASN A 134 9.54 7.10 -7.55
C ASN A 134 8.53 5.96 -7.79
N ILE A 135 8.31 5.18 -6.73
CA ILE A 135 7.39 4.03 -6.71
C ILE A 135 5.96 4.47 -7.09
N ASP A 136 5.61 5.75 -6.90
CA ASP A 136 4.29 6.29 -7.17
C ASP A 136 4.02 6.63 -8.64
N MET A 137 5.06 6.72 -9.48
CA MET A 137 4.94 6.94 -10.93
C MET A 137 4.49 5.68 -11.68
N GLY A 138 4.70 4.50 -11.09
CA GLY A 138 4.32 3.22 -11.69
C GLY A 138 5.21 2.79 -12.86
N LEU A 139 4.74 1.80 -13.63
CA LEU A 139 5.41 1.33 -14.85
C LEU A 139 5.02 2.19 -16.04
N ASP A 140 5.98 2.48 -16.91
CA ASP A 140 5.73 3.13 -18.20
C ASP A 140 4.81 2.26 -19.07
N VAL A 141 3.66 2.83 -19.45
CA VAL A 141 2.61 2.16 -20.24
C VAL A 141 3.10 1.80 -21.65
N GLU A 142 4.05 2.56 -22.20
CA GLU A 142 4.66 2.26 -23.50
C GLU A 142 5.92 1.39 -23.37
N GLY A 143 6.36 1.12 -22.14
CA GLY A 143 7.56 0.35 -21.85
C GLY A 143 7.43 -1.14 -22.25
N PRO A 144 8.55 -1.78 -22.66
CA PRO A 144 8.52 -3.18 -23.08
C PRO A 144 8.21 -4.13 -21.91
N ILE A 145 8.55 -3.76 -20.67
CA ILE A 145 8.16 -4.49 -19.45
C ILE A 145 6.64 -4.50 -19.29
N TYR A 146 5.99 -3.35 -19.39
CA TYR A 146 4.52 -3.26 -19.25
C TYR A 146 3.82 -4.07 -20.35
N ASN A 147 4.29 -3.94 -21.59
CA ASN A 147 3.76 -4.68 -22.72
C ASN A 147 3.92 -6.20 -22.55
N ALA A 148 5.09 -6.68 -22.09
CA ALA A 148 5.35 -8.09 -21.85
C ALA A 148 4.51 -8.68 -20.71
N LEU A 149 4.29 -7.89 -19.64
CA LEU A 149 3.42 -8.27 -18.53
C LEU A 149 1.96 -8.34 -18.97
N PHE A 150 1.47 -7.32 -19.68
CA PHE A 150 0.07 -7.22 -20.08
C PHE A 150 -0.29 -8.23 -21.17
N LYS A 151 0.65 -8.63 -22.03
CA LYS A 151 0.45 -9.70 -23.03
C LYS A 151 0.29 -11.09 -22.40
N ASN A 152 0.66 -11.29 -21.14
CA ASN A 152 0.64 -12.60 -20.52
C ASN A 152 -0.76 -12.97 -20.00
N SER A 153 -1.40 -13.98 -20.62
CA SER A 153 -2.74 -14.45 -20.24
C SER A 153 -2.84 -14.98 -18.81
N THR A 154 -1.78 -15.58 -18.27
CA THR A 154 -1.75 -16.07 -16.89
C THR A 154 -1.77 -14.93 -15.87
N ILE A 155 -1.10 -13.82 -16.19
CA ILE A 155 -1.10 -12.62 -15.34
C ILE A 155 -2.47 -11.96 -15.40
N GLN A 156 -3.06 -11.81 -16.58
CA GLN A 156 -4.42 -11.26 -16.73
C GLN A 156 -5.45 -12.05 -15.91
N LEU A 157 -5.45 -13.38 -16.03
CA LEU A 157 -6.33 -14.24 -15.24
C LEU A 157 -6.05 -14.15 -13.73
N GLY A 158 -4.78 -14.02 -13.35
CA GLY A 158 -4.38 -13.79 -11.98
C GLY A 158 -4.88 -12.47 -11.41
N LEU A 159 -4.87 -11.38 -12.20
CA LEU A 159 -5.31 -10.04 -11.77
C LEU A 159 -6.82 -9.96 -11.53
N HIS A 160 -7.61 -10.87 -12.10
CA HIS A 160 -9.03 -11.01 -11.75
C HIS A 160 -9.25 -11.57 -10.34
N ASN A 161 -8.23 -12.17 -9.72
CA ASN A 161 -8.32 -12.68 -8.36
C ASN A 161 -8.12 -11.54 -7.35
N PRO A 162 -9.13 -11.20 -6.52
CA PRO A 162 -8.99 -10.15 -5.51
C PRO A 162 -7.90 -10.46 -4.47
N LYS A 163 -7.57 -11.73 -4.24
CA LYS A 163 -6.48 -12.15 -3.36
C LYS A 163 -5.11 -11.73 -3.90
N LEU A 164 -4.91 -11.81 -5.22
CA LEU A 164 -3.66 -11.37 -5.85
C LEU A 164 -3.54 -9.84 -5.82
N LEU A 165 -4.64 -9.12 -6.07
CA LEU A 165 -4.65 -7.66 -5.96
C LEU A 165 -4.28 -7.22 -4.54
N PHE A 166 -4.88 -7.85 -3.53
CA PHE A 166 -4.54 -7.58 -2.14
C PHE A 166 -3.07 -7.90 -1.83
N ALA A 167 -2.55 -9.04 -2.31
CA ALA A 167 -1.15 -9.40 -2.15
C ALA A 167 -0.19 -8.39 -2.81
N LEU A 168 -0.53 -7.88 -4.00
CA LEU A 168 0.22 -6.82 -4.67
C LEU A 168 0.20 -5.51 -3.89
N LEU A 169 -0.95 -5.13 -3.33
CA LEU A 169 -1.06 -3.95 -2.48
C LEU A 169 -0.26 -4.10 -1.18
N GLU A 170 -0.28 -5.27 -0.54
CA GLU A 170 0.54 -5.52 0.65
C GLU A 170 2.04 -5.48 0.32
N PHE A 171 2.44 -6.01 -0.84
CA PHE A 171 3.83 -5.96 -1.29
C PHE A 171 4.32 -4.51 -1.51
N LEU A 172 3.43 -3.61 -1.96
CA LEU A 172 3.74 -2.17 -2.09
C LEU A 172 3.86 -1.44 -0.74
N VAL A 173 3.26 -1.98 0.32
CA VAL A 173 3.28 -1.37 1.65
C VAL A 173 4.44 -1.91 2.48
N ASN A 174 4.75 -3.21 2.37
CA ASN A 174 5.74 -3.88 3.22
C ASN A 174 6.42 -5.05 2.50
N SER A 175 7.76 -4.99 2.41
CA SER A 175 8.60 -6.06 1.83
C SER A 175 8.59 -7.36 2.65
N SER A 176 8.23 -7.31 3.94
CA SER A 176 8.22 -8.48 4.83
C SER A 176 7.18 -9.55 4.45
N TYR A 177 6.08 -9.17 3.79
CA TYR A 177 5.02 -10.09 3.39
C TYR A 177 5.35 -10.90 2.13
N GLU A 178 6.49 -10.63 1.47
CA GLU A 178 6.92 -11.37 0.27
C GLU A 178 6.92 -12.88 0.51
N SER A 179 7.48 -13.30 1.65
CA SER A 179 7.61 -14.70 2.01
C SER A 179 6.25 -15.39 2.22
N VAL A 180 5.23 -14.67 2.71
CA VAL A 180 3.89 -15.22 2.94
C VAL A 180 3.18 -15.45 1.61
N TRP A 181 3.25 -14.48 0.70
CA TRP A 181 2.57 -14.53 -0.60
C TRP A 181 3.29 -15.39 -1.65
N LEU A 182 4.60 -15.55 -1.52
CA LEU A 182 5.38 -16.50 -2.32
C LEU A 182 5.18 -17.95 -1.90
N ASN A 183 4.67 -18.20 -0.69
CA ASN A 183 4.37 -19.55 -0.20
C ASN A 183 2.91 -19.97 -0.48
N ASP A 184 2.03 -19.03 -0.81
CA ASP A 184 0.63 -19.31 -1.10
C ASP A 184 0.45 -19.97 -2.49
N PRO A 185 -0.26 -21.10 -2.60
CA PRO A 185 -0.36 -21.86 -3.84
C PRO A 185 -1.08 -21.12 -4.97
N ASP A 186 -1.97 -20.18 -4.65
CA ASP A 186 -2.78 -19.47 -5.65
C ASP A 186 -2.04 -18.25 -6.21
N THR A 187 -1.34 -17.49 -5.36
CA THR A 187 -0.66 -16.26 -5.76
C THR A 187 0.76 -16.50 -6.27
N ARG A 188 1.48 -17.49 -5.72
CA ARG A 188 2.86 -17.84 -6.09
C ARG A 188 3.09 -18.02 -7.60
N PRO A 189 2.30 -18.80 -8.36
CA PRO A 189 2.59 -19.03 -9.78
C PRO A 189 2.52 -17.73 -10.58
N VAL A 190 1.63 -16.81 -10.21
CA VAL A 190 1.48 -15.52 -10.87
C VAL A 190 2.66 -14.61 -10.53
N PHE A 191 3.05 -14.52 -9.24
CA PHE A 191 4.22 -13.75 -8.81
C PHE A 191 5.51 -14.22 -9.49
N ILE A 192 5.78 -15.53 -9.51
CA ILE A 192 6.96 -16.08 -10.18
C ILE A 192 6.95 -15.71 -11.66
N LYS A 193 5.78 -15.72 -12.31
CA LYS A 193 5.67 -15.35 -13.73
C LYS A 193 5.94 -13.86 -13.95
N ILE A 194 5.40 -13.00 -13.10
CA ILE A 194 5.66 -11.54 -13.10
C ILE A 194 7.16 -11.29 -12.94
N PHE A 195 7.79 -11.88 -11.92
CA PHE A 195 9.23 -11.69 -11.67
C PHE A 195 10.08 -12.19 -12.85
N LYS A 196 9.77 -13.37 -13.41
CA LYS A 196 10.51 -13.90 -14.56
C LYS A 196 10.43 -12.96 -15.77
N ILE A 197 9.25 -12.45 -16.09
CA ILE A 197 9.07 -11.52 -17.21
C ILE A 197 9.82 -10.22 -16.92
N TYR A 198 9.69 -9.68 -15.71
CA TYR A 198 10.39 -8.47 -15.31
C TYR A 198 11.91 -8.60 -15.41
N TYR A 199 12.51 -9.65 -14.84
CA TYR A 199 13.96 -9.85 -14.90
C TYR A 199 14.46 -10.12 -16.32
N ASN A 200 13.69 -10.85 -17.12
CA ASN A 200 14.05 -11.13 -18.51
C ASN A 200 14.05 -9.84 -19.35
N GLU A 201 13.00 -9.02 -19.24
CA GLU A 201 12.93 -7.75 -19.95
C GLU A 201 13.96 -6.73 -19.44
N LYS A 202 14.18 -6.66 -18.12
CA LYS A 202 15.24 -5.84 -17.54
C LYS A 202 16.62 -6.25 -18.06
N HIS A 203 16.88 -7.56 -18.15
CA HIS A 203 18.12 -8.06 -18.74
C HIS A 203 18.24 -7.71 -20.23
N ASN A 204 17.16 -7.86 -21.00
CA ASN A 204 17.13 -7.49 -22.42
C ASN A 204 17.39 -5.99 -22.63
N MET A 205 16.86 -5.11 -21.77
CA MET A 205 17.18 -3.68 -21.83
C MET A 205 18.66 -3.39 -21.60
N LEU A 206 19.28 -4.09 -20.65
CA LEU A 206 20.71 -3.91 -20.35
C LEU A 206 21.61 -4.45 -21.47
N VAL A 207 21.20 -5.55 -22.11
CA VAL A 207 21.95 -6.17 -23.22
C VAL A 207 21.76 -5.42 -24.54
N ASN A 208 20.57 -4.90 -24.84
CA ASN A 208 20.30 -4.14 -26.06
C ASN A 208 20.79 -2.68 -26.02
N ASN A 209 21.24 -2.19 -24.86
CA ASN A 209 21.87 -0.88 -24.69
C ASN A 209 23.41 -0.92 -24.85
N HIS A 210 23.96 -2.03 -25.34
CA HIS A 210 25.35 -2.19 -25.81
C HIS A 210 25.38 -2.40 -27.33
#